data_AF-A0AAN4ZPR2-F1
#
_entry.id   AF-A0AAN4ZPR2-F1
#
_cell.length_a   1.000
_cell.length_b   1.000
_cell.length_c   1.000
_cell.angle_alpha   90.00
_cell.angle_beta   90.00
_cell.angle_gamma   90.00
#
_symmetry.space_group_name_H-M   'P 1'
#
loop_
_entity.id
_entity.type
_entity.pdbx_description
1 polymer ?
#
loop_
_entity_poly.entity_id
_entity_poly.type
_entity_poly.pdbx_seq_one_letter_code
_entity_poly.pdbx_strand_id
1 'polypeptide(L)'
;LFDARLGRLLAALLSLCFFSGAIKVALSLPHPPAPPAKRLSEEDRDWAWPSNHALVGTAFPWYIWLYSSANYDLSFAQSFLLLAVLFTWNVGVAWSRIYLGVHSPCDVLGGWTLG
;
A
#
# COMPACT_ATOMS: atom_id res chain seq x y z
N LEU A 1 24.92 -6.67 10.59
CA LEU A 1 24.95 -7.34 9.26
C LEU A 1 23.71 -6.91 8.49
N PHE A 2 23.89 -6.32 7.30
CA PHE A 2 22.78 -5.89 6.45
C PHE A 2 22.34 -7.06 5.56
N ASP A 3 21.05 -7.43 5.62
CA ASP A 3 20.50 -8.45 4.73
C ASP A 3 20.25 -7.84 3.34
N ALA A 4 21.26 -7.96 2.48
CA ALA A 4 21.20 -7.43 1.12
C ALA A 4 20.17 -8.16 0.23
N ARG A 5 19.79 -9.41 0.57
CA ARG A 5 18.80 -10.17 -0.20
C ARG A 5 17.40 -9.60 0.05
N LEU A 6 17.05 -9.35 1.31
CA LEU A 6 15.82 -8.65 1.70
C LEU A 6 15.68 -7.34 0.92
N GLY A 7 16.71 -6.49 0.96
CA GLY A 7 16.69 -5.19 0.29
C GLY A 7 16.48 -5.27 -1.23
N ARG A 8 17.19 -6.17 -1.92
CA ARG A 8 17.06 -6.33 -3.39
C ARG A 8 15.69 -6.82 -3.81
N LEU A 9 15.15 -7.83 -3.10
CA LEU A 9 13.84 -8.39 -3.43
C LEU A 9 12.71 -7.41 -3.11
N LEU A 10 12.83 -6.67 -2.00
CA LEU A 10 11.90 -5.60 -1.68
C LEU A 10 11.94 -4.49 -2.74
N ALA A 11 13.14 -4.07 -3.17
CA ALA A 11 13.28 -3.08 -4.25
C ALA A 11 12.64 -3.56 -5.57
N ALA A 12 12.81 -4.83 -5.91
CA ALA A 12 12.16 -5.43 -7.08
C ALA A 12 10.63 -5.45 -6.93
N LEU A 13 10.10 -5.86 -5.79
CA LEU A 13 8.67 -5.85 -5.50
C LEU A 13 8.08 -4.43 -5.61
N LEU A 14 8.73 -3.43 -5.00
CA LEU A 14 8.28 -2.05 -5.06
C LEU A 14 8.34 -1.50 -6.48
N SER A 15 9.37 -1.88 -7.25
CA SER A 15 9.46 -1.51 -8.67
C SER A 15 8.30 -2.10 -9.48
N LEU A 16 7.88 -3.33 -9.19
CA LEU A 16 6.69 -3.96 -9.79
C LEU A 16 5.39 -3.21 -9.42
N CYS A 17 5.27 -2.76 -8.17
CA CYS A 17 4.12 -2.00 -7.70
C CYS A 17 3.88 -0.70 -8.51
N PHE A 18 4.96 -0.04 -8.96
CA PHE A 18 4.86 1.18 -9.76
C PHE A 18 4.30 0.95 -11.18
N PHE A 19 4.26 -0.30 -11.68
CA PHE A 19 3.54 -0.60 -12.93
C PHE A 19 2.02 -0.45 -12.81
N SER A 20 1.46 -0.33 -11.60
CA SER A 20 0.06 0.03 -11.39
C SER A 20 -0.32 1.37 -12.04
N GLY A 21 0.64 2.24 -12.34
CA GLY A 21 0.43 3.45 -13.16
C GLY A 21 -0.13 3.14 -14.56
N ALA A 22 0.23 2.01 -15.17
CA ALA A 22 -0.35 1.60 -16.44
C ALA A 22 -1.84 1.23 -16.29
N ILE A 23 -2.23 0.60 -15.18
CA ILE A 23 -3.62 0.26 -14.86
C ILE A 23 -4.43 1.55 -14.65
N LYS A 24 -3.86 2.50 -13.90
CA LYS A 24 -4.43 3.84 -13.71
C LYS A 24 -4.77 4.50 -15.04
N VAL A 25 -3.81 4.55 -15.96
CA VAL A 25 -4.00 5.14 -17.31
C VAL A 25 -5.04 4.36 -18.11
N ALA A 26 -4.98 3.03 -18.11
CA ALA A 26 -5.88 2.20 -18.90
C ALA A 26 -7.35 2.36 -18.50
N LEU A 27 -7.64 2.52 -17.20
CA LEU A 27 -9.00 2.63 -16.69
C LEU A 27 -9.48 4.07 -16.54
N SER A 28 -8.56 5.02 -16.36
CA SER A 28 -8.85 6.46 -16.31
C SER A 28 -10.00 6.82 -15.35
N LEU A 29 -10.07 6.16 -14.19
CA LEU A 29 -11.17 6.35 -13.24
C LEU A 29 -11.00 7.67 -12.48
N PRO A 30 -12.07 8.47 -12.37
CA PRO A 30 -12.01 9.80 -11.74
C PRO A 30 -11.89 9.71 -10.22
N HIS A 31 -11.29 10.75 -9.63
CA HIS A 31 -11.26 10.93 -8.17
C HIS A 31 -12.65 11.15 -7.59
N PRO A 32 -12.85 10.86 -6.29
CA PRO A 32 -14.12 11.07 -5.61
C PRO A 32 -14.64 12.51 -5.80
N PRO A 33 -15.94 12.68 -6.10
CA PRO A 33 -16.53 14.00 -6.25
C PRO A 33 -16.56 14.74 -4.91
N ALA A 34 -16.42 16.07 -4.96
CA ALA A 34 -16.63 16.96 -3.83
C ALA A 34 -17.84 17.86 -4.12
N PRO A 35 -18.89 17.88 -3.28
CA PRO A 35 -19.17 17.06 -2.07
C PRO A 35 -19.53 15.58 -2.38
N PRO A 36 -19.48 14.62 -1.42
CA PRO A 36 -19.45 14.75 0.06
C PRO A 36 -18.08 14.76 0.74
N ALA A 37 -17.00 14.33 0.08
CA ALA A 37 -15.66 14.37 0.66
C ALA A 37 -14.97 15.70 0.32
N LYS A 38 -14.60 16.49 1.35
CA LYS A 38 -13.79 17.70 1.13
C LYS A 38 -12.36 17.28 0.84
N ARG A 39 -11.80 17.73 -0.28
CA ARG A 39 -10.40 17.48 -0.64
C ARG A 39 -9.50 18.31 0.28
N LEU A 40 -8.59 17.63 0.97
CA LEU A 40 -7.61 18.23 1.88
C LEU A 40 -6.18 18.20 1.31
N SER A 41 -6.00 17.58 0.14
CA SER A 41 -4.73 17.44 -0.59
C SER A 41 -4.95 17.64 -2.09
N GLU A 42 -3.94 18.17 -2.79
CA GLU A 42 -3.93 18.41 -4.26
C GLU A 42 -3.39 17.20 -5.06
N GLU A 43 -3.46 16.01 -4.49
CA GLU A 43 -2.90 14.78 -5.07
C GLU A 43 -3.87 14.11 -6.05
N ASP A 44 -4.39 14.88 -7.02
CA ASP A 44 -5.42 14.48 -7.99
C ASP A 44 -5.00 14.70 -9.46
N ARG A 45 -3.70 14.85 -9.69
CA ARG A 45 -3.13 15.01 -11.04
C ARG A 45 -3.06 13.69 -11.83
N ASP A 46 -3.35 12.56 -11.20
CA ASP A 46 -3.38 11.24 -11.82
C ASP A 46 -4.78 10.61 -11.73
N TRP A 47 -4.89 9.31 -12.01
CA TRP A 47 -6.17 8.59 -11.92
C TRP A 47 -6.34 7.93 -10.55
N ALA A 48 -7.58 7.84 -10.08
CA ALA A 48 -7.87 7.47 -8.70
C ALA A 48 -7.65 5.99 -8.39
N TRP A 49 -7.99 5.10 -9.32
CA TRP A 49 -7.97 3.67 -9.10
C TRP A 49 -6.82 2.99 -9.87
N PRO A 50 -6.08 2.07 -9.25
CA PRO A 50 -6.08 1.73 -7.82
C PRO A 50 -5.27 2.75 -7.00
N SER A 51 -5.49 2.81 -5.68
CA SER A 51 -4.65 3.66 -4.82
C SER A 51 -3.25 3.09 -4.68
N ASN A 52 -2.24 3.77 -5.25
CA ASN A 52 -0.84 3.35 -5.16
C ASN A 52 -0.31 3.37 -3.71
N HIS A 53 -0.81 4.28 -2.88
CA HIS A 53 -0.49 4.32 -1.45
C HIS A 53 -1.01 3.08 -0.72
N ALA A 54 -2.23 2.64 -1.01
CA ALA A 54 -2.79 1.41 -0.43
C ALA A 54 -2.06 0.16 -0.96
N LEU A 55 -1.71 0.15 -2.25
CA LEU A 55 -0.96 -0.96 -2.89
C LEU A 55 0.44 -1.11 -2.28
N VAL A 56 1.28 -0.08 -2.37
CA VAL A 56 2.65 -0.11 -1.80
C VAL A 56 2.59 -0.28 -0.29
N GLY A 57 1.64 0.40 0.36
CA GLY A 57 1.39 0.27 1.79
C GLY A 57 0.94 -1.14 2.20
N THR A 58 0.56 -2.02 1.27
CA THR A 58 0.27 -3.44 1.52
C THR A 58 1.47 -4.31 1.16
N ALA A 59 1.96 -4.23 -0.08
CA ALA A 59 3.06 -5.05 -0.56
C ALA A 59 4.32 -4.94 0.33
N PHE A 60 4.68 -3.71 0.75
CA PHE A 60 5.85 -3.47 1.59
C PHE A 60 5.78 -4.17 2.97
N PRO A 61 4.79 -3.88 3.84
CA PRO A 61 4.72 -4.52 5.15
C PRO A 61 4.53 -6.03 5.07
N TRP A 62 3.66 -6.51 4.17
CA TRP A 62 3.41 -7.94 4.05
C TRP A 62 4.66 -8.70 3.62
N TYR A 63 5.43 -8.17 2.68
CA TYR A 63 6.71 -8.76 2.29
C TYR A 63 7.72 -8.79 3.43
N ILE A 64 7.84 -7.70 4.21
CA ILE A 64 8.74 -7.67 5.38
C ILE A 64 8.33 -8.75 6.39
N TRP A 65 7.05 -8.87 6.71
CA TRP A 65 6.57 -9.87 7.65
C TRP A 65 6.82 -11.30 7.16
N LEU A 66 6.46 -11.61 5.91
CA LEU A 66 6.63 -12.93 5.32
C LEU A 66 8.11 -13.31 5.22
N TYR A 67 8.95 -12.40 4.70
CA TYR A 67 10.38 -12.64 4.60
C TYR A 67 11.00 -12.85 5.99
N SER A 68 10.65 -12.00 6.95
CA SER A 68 11.19 -12.09 8.30
C SER A 68 10.76 -13.37 8.99
N SER A 69 9.50 -13.78 8.84
CA SER A 69 8.99 -15.03 9.42
C SER A 69 9.58 -16.29 8.76
N ALA A 70 10.06 -16.19 7.52
CA ALA A 70 10.66 -17.31 6.79
C ALA A 70 12.18 -17.40 6.91
N ASN A 71 12.87 -16.30 7.23
CA ASN A 71 14.34 -16.23 7.20
C ASN A 71 14.98 -15.84 8.53
N TYR A 72 14.19 -15.36 9.50
CA TYR A 72 14.63 -15.11 10.86
C TYR A 72 13.87 -16.03 11.81
N ASP A 73 14.55 -16.59 12.80
CA ASP A 73 13.97 -17.48 13.81
C ASP A 73 13.08 -16.71 14.80
N LEU A 74 11.98 -16.15 14.28
CA LEU A 74 11.00 -15.43 15.07
C LEU A 74 10.12 -16.42 15.83
N SER A 75 10.02 -16.23 17.15
CA SER A 75 8.96 -16.87 17.91
C SER A 75 7.58 -16.42 17.41
N PHE A 76 6.55 -17.22 17.67
CA PHE A 76 5.16 -16.87 17.33
C PHE A 76 4.78 -15.46 17.83
N ALA A 77 5.15 -15.13 19.07
CA ALA A 77 4.85 -13.82 19.65
C ALA A 77 5.54 -12.67 18.91
N GLN A 78 6.81 -12.84 18.50
CA GLN A 78 7.54 -11.83 17.73
C GLN A 78 6.97 -11.65 16.33
N SER A 79 6.66 -12.75 15.63
CA SER A 79 6.04 -12.68 14.30
C SER A 79 4.65 -12.05 14.36
N PHE A 80 3.84 -12.39 15.37
CA PHE A 80 2.52 -11.79 15.58
C PHE A 80 2.61 -10.30 15.90
N LEU A 81 3.52 -9.89 16.79
CA LEU A 81 3.73 -8.48 17.11
C LEU A 81 4.17 -7.69 15.87
N LEU A 82 5.09 -8.24 15.08
CA LEU A 82 5.53 -7.65 13.82
C LEU A 82 4.35 -7.47 12.85
N LEU A 83 3.53 -8.52 12.67
CA LEU A 83 2.33 -8.45 11.85
C LEU A 83 1.37 -7.36 12.34
N ALA A 84 1.10 -7.29 13.64
CA ALA A 84 0.17 -6.31 14.22
C ALA A 84 0.61 -4.86 13.96
N VAL A 85 1.90 -4.57 14.12
CA VAL A 85 2.48 -3.24 13.83
C VAL A 85 2.35 -2.91 12.35
N LEU A 86 2.72 -3.84 11.48
CA LEU A 86 2.71 -3.66 10.04
C LEU A 86 1.29 -3.55 9.47
N PHE A 87 0.35 -4.32 10.01
CA PHE A 87 -1.07 -4.23 9.67
C PHE A 87 -1.66 -2.89 10.11
N THR A 88 -1.35 -2.43 11.32
CA THR A 88 -1.78 -1.12 11.82
C THR A 88 -1.26 0.01 10.92
N TRP A 89 0.01 -0.08 10.49
CA TRP A 89 0.59 0.84 9.52
C TRP A 89 -0.17 0.82 8.18
N ASN A 90 -0.42 -0.37 7.62
CA ASN A 90 -1.15 -0.53 6.35
C ASN A 90 -2.55 0.10 6.41
N VAL A 91 -3.32 -0.19 7.47
CA VAL A 91 -4.64 0.40 7.69
C VAL A 91 -4.55 1.91 7.87
N GLY A 92 -3.56 2.42 8.61
CA GLY A 92 -3.34 3.85 8.80
C GLY A 92 -3.05 4.58 7.49
N VAL A 93 -2.19 4.02 6.63
CA VAL A 93 -1.91 4.56 5.29
C VAL A 93 -3.18 4.58 4.45
N ALA A 94 -3.93 3.47 4.39
CA ALA A 94 -5.18 3.39 3.64
C ALA A 94 -6.23 4.40 4.13
N TRP A 95 -6.40 4.53 5.44
CA TRP A 95 -7.34 5.47 6.05
C TRP A 95 -6.97 6.92 5.73
N SER A 96 -5.67 7.26 5.74
CA SER A 96 -5.21 8.61 5.41
C SER A 96 -5.69 9.07 4.02
N ARG A 97 -5.81 8.14 3.07
CA ARG A 97 -6.22 8.44 1.69
C ARG A 97 -7.69 8.80 1.58
N ILE A 98 -8.53 8.12 2.36
CA ILE A 98 -9.96 8.41 2.46
C ILE A 98 -10.14 9.72 3.22
N TYR A 99 -9.43 9.89 4.34
CA TYR A 99 -9.49 11.10 5.18
C TYR A 99 -9.13 12.36 4.40
N LEU A 100 -8.09 12.31 3.56
CA LEU A 100 -7.67 13.43 2.71
C LEU A 100 -8.63 13.71 1.54
N GLY A 101 -9.62 12.84 1.32
CA GLY A 101 -10.61 12.98 0.24
C GLY A 101 -10.04 12.73 -1.17
N VAL A 102 -8.89 12.07 -1.26
CA VAL A 102 -8.19 11.82 -2.53
C VAL A 102 -8.51 10.45 -3.13
N HIS A 103 -8.99 9.50 -2.32
CA HIS A 103 -9.41 8.17 -2.77
C HIS A 103 -10.73 7.75 -2.13
N SER A 104 -11.54 7.02 -2.89
CA SER A 104 -12.72 6.32 -2.39
C SER A 104 -12.32 5.02 -1.68
N PRO A 105 -13.21 4.43 -0.87
CA PRO A 105 -13.00 3.09 -0.33
C PRO A 105 -12.71 2.04 -1.42
N CYS A 106 -13.34 2.15 -2.60
CA CYS A 106 -13.09 1.23 -3.72
C CYS A 106 -11.67 1.33 -4.29
N ASP A 107 -11.09 2.53 -4.32
CA ASP A 107 -9.71 2.75 -4.76
C ASP A 107 -8.70 2.13 -3.79
N VAL A 108 -8.98 2.26 -2.49
CA VAL A 108 -8.20 1.66 -1.42
C VAL A 108 -8.28 0.14 -1.47
N LEU A 109 -9.49 -0.42 -1.62
CA LEU A 109 -9.70 -1.86 -1.78
C LEU A 109 -8.96 -2.40 -3.00
N GLY A 110 -9.02 -1.70 -4.14
CA GLY A 110 -8.26 -2.07 -5.33
C GLY A 110 -6.75 -2.13 -5.06
N GLY A 111 -6.21 -1.14 -4.34
CA GLY A 111 -4.82 -1.13 -3.92
C GLY A 111 -4.48 -2.32 -3.01
N TRP A 112 -5.30 -2.59 -1.99
CA TRP A 112 -5.13 -3.75 -1.10
C TRP A 112 -5.20 -5.09 -1.83
N THR A 113 -6.04 -5.22 -2.86
CA THR A 113 -6.15 -6.48 -3.62
C THR A 113 -4.97 -6.73 -4.56
N LEU A 114 -4.30 -5.66 -5.01
CA LEU A 114 -3.18 -5.76 -5.94
C LEU A 114 -1.83 -5.84 -5.24
N GLY A 115 -1.72 -5.29 -4.02
CA GLY A 115 -0.50 -5.32 -3.21
C GLY A 115 -0.37 -6.61 -2.41
#